data_AF-A0A2A4J1P5-F1
#
_entry.id   AF-A0A2A4J1P5-F1
#
_cell.length_a   1.000
_cell.length_b   1.000
_cell.length_c   1.000
_cell.angle_alpha   90.00
_cell.angle_beta   90.00
_cell.angle_gamma   90.00
#
_symmetry.space_group_name_H-M   'P 1'
#
loop_
_entity.id
_entity.type
_entity.pdbx_description
1 polymer ?
#
loop_
_entity_poly.entity_id
_entity_poly.type
_entity_poly.pdbx_seq_one_letter_code
_entity_poly.pdbx_strand_id
1 'polypeptide(L)'
;MAVLVLEAGMEQPDVSLVPGLYSTMQGSNVDWGYTTMPDGRSCLERPGQACSWPRGKMMGGSTSINSYAYIRGNKLDYDKWAEMGNDGWSYKESEEYLSETYMQPTSRAPCGGKETSEDGRARSPPTTLSCNPSDNQERI
;
A
#
# COMPACT_ATOMS: atom_id res chain seq x y z
N MET A 1 -29.48 -1.38 5.47
CA MET A 1 -29.20 -0.73 4.17
C MET A 1 -28.58 -1.78 3.27
N ALA A 2 -28.83 -1.71 1.96
CA ALA A 2 -28.12 -2.52 0.97
C ALA A 2 -27.20 -1.60 0.17
N VAL A 3 -25.96 -2.04 -0.08
CA VAL A 3 -24.94 -1.32 -0.86
C VAL A 3 -24.56 -2.21 -2.05
N LEU A 4 -24.53 -1.64 -3.25
CA LEU A 4 -24.09 -2.30 -4.48
C LEU A 4 -22.83 -1.60 -4.99
N VAL A 5 -21.82 -2.38 -5.38
CA VAL A 5 -20.59 -1.91 -6.00
C VAL A 5 -20.52 -2.48 -7.42
N LEU A 6 -20.27 -1.61 -8.40
CA LEU A 6 -20.01 -1.99 -9.79
C LEU A 6 -18.53 -1.80 -10.06
N GLU A 7 -17.83 -2.89 -10.35
CA GLU A 7 -16.42 -2.91 -10.70
C GLU A 7 -16.27 -3.43 -12.13
N ALA A 8 -15.43 -2.78 -12.94
CA ALA A 8 -15.23 -3.14 -14.35
C ALA A 8 -14.30 -4.33 -14.53
N GLY A 9 -13.44 -4.56 -13.54
CA GLY A 9 -12.46 -5.64 -13.53
C GLY A 9 -12.99 -6.98 -13.04
N MET A 10 -12.08 -7.96 -13.05
CA MET A 10 -12.31 -9.27 -12.45
C MET A 10 -12.06 -9.27 -10.94
N GLU A 11 -12.34 -10.39 -10.28
CA GLU A 11 -11.91 -10.61 -8.90
C GLU A 11 -10.37 -10.51 -8.78
N GLN A 12 -9.88 -10.10 -7.61
CA GLN A 12 -8.46 -9.97 -7.36
C GLN A 12 -7.74 -11.34 -7.55
N PRO A 13 -6.74 -11.45 -8.45
CA PRO A 13 -6.02 -12.70 -8.67
C PRO A 13 -4.94 -12.93 -7.61
N ASP A 14 -4.62 -14.18 -7.29
CA ASP A 14 -3.64 -14.52 -6.24
C ASP A 14 -2.23 -13.93 -6.47
N VAL A 15 -1.84 -13.73 -7.74
CA VAL A 15 -0.55 -13.09 -8.09
C VAL A 15 -0.43 -11.68 -7.50
N SER A 16 -1.55 -10.98 -7.31
CA SER A 16 -1.57 -9.65 -6.70
C SER A 16 -1.18 -9.66 -5.22
N LEU A 17 -1.37 -10.79 -4.53
CA LEU A 17 -1.09 -10.93 -3.10
C LEU A 17 0.41 -11.08 -2.82
N VAL A 18 1.23 -11.25 -3.85
CA VAL A 18 2.69 -11.37 -3.74
C VAL A 18 3.32 -10.04 -4.15
N PRO A 19 3.77 -9.19 -3.20
CA PRO A 19 4.25 -7.85 -3.52
C PRO A 19 5.40 -7.82 -4.53
N GLY A 20 6.28 -8.84 -4.51
CA GLY A 20 7.41 -8.94 -5.44
C GLY A 20 7.02 -9.17 -6.90
N LEU A 21 5.76 -9.51 -7.19
CA LEU A 21 5.27 -9.78 -8.53
C LEU A 21 4.48 -8.62 -9.15
N TYR A 22 4.38 -7.46 -8.48
CA TYR A 22 3.54 -6.35 -8.93
C TYR A 22 3.86 -5.88 -10.38
N SER A 23 5.13 -5.92 -10.78
CA SER A 23 5.57 -5.52 -12.12
C SER A 23 5.07 -6.46 -13.21
N THR A 24 4.83 -7.74 -12.91
CA THR A 24 4.37 -8.74 -13.87
C THR A 24 2.92 -8.52 -14.31
N MET A 25 2.14 -7.80 -13.49
CA MET A 25 0.75 -7.48 -13.79
C MET A 25 0.58 -6.28 -14.72
N GLN A 26 1.62 -5.45 -14.89
CA GLN A 26 1.56 -4.27 -15.77
C GLN A 26 1.46 -4.72 -17.23
N GLY A 27 0.49 -4.17 -17.97
CA GLY A 27 0.19 -4.58 -19.35
C GLY A 27 -0.54 -5.92 -19.51
N SER A 28 -0.96 -6.55 -18.41
CA SER A 28 -1.78 -7.76 -18.42
C SER A 28 -3.29 -7.44 -18.55
N ASN A 29 -4.14 -8.46 -18.49
CA ASN A 29 -5.60 -8.28 -18.49
C ASN A 29 -6.15 -7.59 -17.22
N VAL A 30 -5.37 -7.49 -16.15
CA VAL A 30 -5.75 -6.77 -14.92
C VAL A 30 -5.23 -5.33 -14.88
N ASP A 31 -4.63 -4.85 -15.97
CA ASP A 31 -4.22 -3.47 -16.16
C ASP A 31 -5.09 -2.80 -17.23
N TRP A 32 -5.49 -1.55 -17.00
CA TRP A 32 -6.12 -0.73 -18.03
C TRP A 32 -5.18 -0.41 -19.20
N GLY A 33 -3.86 -0.43 -18.97
CA GLY A 33 -2.86 -0.25 -20.02
C GLY A 33 -2.83 1.16 -20.60
N TYR A 34 -3.12 2.18 -19.79
CA TYR A 34 -3.06 3.57 -20.25
C TYR A 34 -1.64 3.99 -20.64
N THR A 35 -1.56 4.91 -21.59
CA THR A 35 -0.31 5.51 -22.04
C THR A 35 -0.45 7.02 -22.03
N THR A 36 0.58 7.74 -21.58
CA THR A 36 0.55 9.20 -21.53
C THR A 36 0.73 9.81 -22.91
N MET A 37 0.28 11.05 -23.09
CA MET A 37 0.69 11.85 -24.25
C MET A 37 2.17 12.23 -24.11
N PRO A 38 2.94 12.30 -25.21
CA PRO A 38 4.32 12.77 -25.18
C PRO A 38 4.39 14.24 -24.76
N ASP A 39 5.25 14.55 -23.78
CA ASP A 39 5.45 15.90 -23.24
C ASP A 39 6.83 16.50 -23.59
N GLY A 40 7.70 15.72 -24.23
CA GLY A 40 9.07 16.09 -24.57
C GLY A 40 10.02 16.22 -23.36
N ARG A 41 9.62 15.77 -22.17
CA ARG A 41 10.41 15.86 -20.93
C ARG A 41 10.55 14.52 -20.23
N SER A 42 9.57 13.65 -20.38
CA SER A 42 9.45 12.37 -19.71
C SER A 42 9.56 11.22 -20.69
N CYS A 43 10.03 10.05 -20.25
CA CYS A 43 10.09 8.82 -21.06
C CYS A 43 10.74 8.98 -22.44
N LEU A 44 11.77 9.84 -22.55
CA LEU A 44 12.44 10.20 -23.81
C LEU A 44 13.06 9.00 -24.54
N GLU A 45 13.46 7.96 -23.79
CA GLU A 45 14.04 6.72 -24.33
C GLU A 45 12.97 5.74 -24.85
N ARG A 46 11.69 5.94 -24.52
CA ARG A 46 10.62 5.03 -24.95
C ARG A 46 10.20 5.33 -26.40
N PRO A 47 9.89 4.28 -27.20
CA PRO A 47 9.26 4.46 -28.49
C PRO A 47 7.98 5.30 -28.37
N GLY A 48 7.86 6.34 -29.21
CA GLY A 48 6.74 7.27 -29.15
C GLY A 48 6.80 8.27 -27.98
N GLN A 49 7.89 8.31 -27.20
CA GLN A 49 8.11 9.26 -26.10
C GLN A 49 6.95 9.33 -25.10
N ALA A 50 6.33 8.19 -24.85
CA ALA A 50 5.17 8.05 -23.99
C ALA A 50 5.45 7.10 -22.82
N CYS A 51 4.87 7.38 -21.66
CA CYS A 51 5.01 6.58 -20.47
C CYS A 51 3.86 5.58 -20.34
N SER A 52 4.18 4.33 -19.99
CA SER A 52 3.17 3.39 -19.51
C SER A 52 2.62 3.88 -18.18
N TRP A 53 1.29 3.89 -18.04
CA TRP A 53 0.58 4.36 -16.86
C TRP A 53 -0.35 3.26 -16.32
N PRO A 54 0.19 2.27 -15.61
CA PRO A 54 -0.58 1.12 -15.16
C PRO A 54 -1.66 1.53 -14.15
N ARG A 55 -2.88 1.03 -14.36
CA ARG A 55 -4.03 1.20 -13.45
C ARG A 55 -4.75 -0.12 -13.30
N GLY A 56 -5.05 -0.52 -12.07
CA GLY A 56 -5.68 -1.81 -11.81
C GLY A 56 -7.11 -1.86 -12.36
N LYS A 57 -7.41 -2.94 -13.07
CA LYS A 57 -8.73 -3.30 -13.60
C LYS A 57 -9.17 -4.64 -12.97
N MET A 58 -9.40 -4.59 -11.66
CA MET A 58 -9.81 -5.73 -10.83
C MET A 58 -10.36 -5.22 -9.49
N MET A 59 -10.97 -6.10 -8.70
CA MET A 59 -11.34 -5.79 -7.31
C MET A 59 -10.13 -5.26 -6.52
N GLY A 60 -10.36 -4.14 -5.82
CA GLY A 60 -9.31 -3.36 -5.14
C GLY A 60 -8.57 -2.36 -6.05
N GLY A 61 -8.77 -2.42 -7.37
CA GLY A 61 -8.27 -1.44 -8.33
C GLY A 61 -6.74 -1.32 -8.31
N SER A 62 -6.24 -0.09 -8.26
CA SER A 62 -4.80 0.19 -8.25
C SER A 62 -4.08 -0.33 -7.01
N THR A 63 -4.76 -0.53 -5.89
CA THR A 63 -4.14 -1.10 -4.68
C THR A 63 -3.69 -2.53 -4.93
N SER A 64 -4.43 -3.30 -5.72
CA SER A 64 -4.10 -4.70 -6.04
C SER A 64 -2.96 -4.84 -7.07
N ILE A 65 -2.46 -3.76 -7.69
CA ILE A 65 -1.34 -3.79 -8.64
C ILE A 65 -0.13 -2.95 -8.18
N ASN A 66 -0.19 -2.38 -6.97
CA ASN A 66 0.86 -1.51 -6.47
C ASN A 66 2.06 -2.28 -5.88
N SER A 67 3.09 -1.54 -5.45
CA SER A 67 4.29 -2.10 -4.81
C SER A 67 4.16 -2.25 -3.29
N TYR A 68 2.95 -2.18 -2.72
CA TYR A 68 2.65 -2.33 -1.28
C TYR A 68 3.36 -1.34 -0.35
N ALA A 69 3.87 -0.22 -0.87
CA ALA A 69 4.48 0.82 -0.06
C ALA A 69 3.41 1.70 0.61
N TYR A 70 3.39 1.74 1.94
CA TYR A 70 2.61 2.71 2.70
C TYR A 70 3.51 3.83 3.23
N ILE A 71 3.30 5.05 2.73
CA ILE A 71 4.06 6.25 3.12
C ILE A 71 3.05 7.35 3.43
N ARG A 72 3.07 7.88 4.66
CA ARG A 72 2.14 8.93 5.08
C ARG A 72 2.35 10.27 4.37
N GLY A 73 3.54 10.56 3.84
CA GLY A 73 3.86 11.87 3.27
C GLY A 73 4.33 12.90 4.31
N ASN A 74 4.66 14.12 3.86
CA ASN A 74 5.18 15.18 4.71
C ASN A 74 4.05 16.04 5.28
N LYS A 75 4.12 16.41 6.57
CA LYS A 75 3.15 17.31 7.22
C LYS A 75 2.88 18.60 6.44
N LEU A 76 3.91 19.18 5.82
CA LEU A 76 3.78 20.41 5.03
C LEU A 76 2.88 20.24 3.81
N ASP A 77 2.74 19.03 3.26
CA ASP A 77 1.88 18.81 2.09
C ASP A 77 0.39 18.92 2.49
N TYR A 78 0.03 18.37 3.65
CA TYR A 78 -1.31 18.47 4.22
C TYR A 78 -1.64 19.89 4.68
N ASP A 79 -0.70 20.55 5.38
CA ASP A 79 -0.91 21.92 5.83
C ASP A 79 -1.11 22.88 4.64
N LYS A 80 -0.39 22.67 3.52
CA LYS A 80 -0.65 23.38 2.26
C LYS A 80 -2.03 23.11 1.66
N TRP A 81 -2.57 21.90 1.80
CA TRP A 81 -3.94 21.61 1.34
C TRP A 81 -4.96 22.43 2.11
N ALA A 82 -4.79 22.56 3.43
CA ALA A 82 -5.61 23.43 4.25
C ALA A 82 -5.45 24.91 3.85
N GLU A 83 -4.23 25.38 3.58
CA GLU A 83 -3.98 26.75 3.10
C GLU A 83 -4.63 27.05 1.75
N MET A 84 -4.82 26.05 0.88
CA MET A 84 -5.56 26.17 -0.37
C MET A 84 -7.08 26.24 -0.19
N GLY A 85 -7.58 26.30 1.05
CA GLY A 85 -9.00 26.40 1.39
C GLY A 85 -9.70 25.05 1.59
N ASN A 86 -8.95 23.96 1.77
CA ASN A 86 -9.52 22.65 2.11
C ASN A 86 -9.53 22.48 3.64
N ASP A 87 -10.49 23.12 4.31
CA ASP A 87 -10.65 22.99 5.76
C ASP A 87 -10.80 21.52 6.17
N GLY A 88 -10.17 21.12 7.29
CA GLY A 88 -10.16 19.72 7.74
C GLY A 88 -9.00 18.87 7.17
N TRP A 89 -8.23 19.38 6.21
CA TRP A 89 -7.12 18.65 5.58
C TRP A 89 -5.74 18.99 6.13
N SER A 90 -5.65 19.76 7.23
CA SER A 90 -4.35 19.97 7.88
C SER A 90 -3.81 18.64 8.40
N TYR A 91 -2.49 18.54 8.59
CA TYR A 91 -1.91 17.28 9.06
C TYR A 91 -2.49 16.85 10.40
N LYS A 92 -2.74 17.82 11.29
CA LYS A 92 -3.27 17.55 12.64
C LYS A 92 -4.67 16.92 12.58
N GLU A 93 -5.49 17.35 11.62
CA GLU A 93 -6.84 16.82 11.43
C GLU A 93 -6.83 15.48 10.69
N SER A 94 -5.88 15.30 9.77
CA SER A 94 -5.74 14.07 8.98
C SER A 94 -5.08 12.92 9.74
N GLU A 95 -4.28 13.20 10.78
CA GLU A 95 -3.48 12.20 11.49
C GLU A 95 -4.32 11.08 12.11
N GLU A 96 -5.51 11.39 12.63
CA GLU A 96 -6.42 10.41 13.22
C GLU A 96 -6.79 9.33 12.20
N TYR A 97 -7.28 9.72 11.02
CA TYR A 97 -7.64 8.80 9.94
C TYR A 97 -6.43 8.02 9.39
N LEU A 98 -5.26 8.67 9.30
CA LEU A 98 -4.02 8.02 8.88
C LEU A 98 -3.51 6.98 9.89
N SER A 99 -3.87 7.14 11.16
CA SER A 99 -3.54 6.20 12.23
C SER A 99 -4.44 4.98 12.21
N GLU A 100 -5.73 5.14 11.89
CA GLU A 100 -6.71 4.04 11.79
C GLU A 100 -6.40 3.10 10.60
N THR A 101 -5.97 3.67 9.48
CA THR A 101 -5.66 2.92 8.25
C THR A 101 -4.32 2.21 8.32
N TYR A 102 -3.44 2.61 9.25
CA TYR A 102 -2.19 1.91 9.47
C TYR A 102 -2.46 0.60 10.21
N MET A 103 -2.22 -0.54 9.56
CA MET A 103 -2.05 -1.78 10.30
C MET A 103 -0.82 -1.63 11.18
N GLN A 104 -1.03 -1.30 12.45
CA GLN A 104 -0.03 -1.63 13.45
C GLN A 104 0.19 -3.14 13.35
N PRO A 105 1.44 -3.64 13.31
CA PRO A 105 1.64 -5.03 13.67
C PRO A 105 0.99 -5.18 15.03
N THR A 106 -0.07 -5.99 15.10
CA THR A 106 -0.81 -6.12 16.34
C THR A 106 0.21 -6.46 17.41
N SER A 107 0.21 -5.71 18.52
CA SER A 107 1.03 -5.98 19.72
C SER A 107 0.81 -7.39 20.31
N ARG A 108 -0.04 -8.20 19.66
CA ARG A 108 -0.34 -9.60 19.94
C ARG A 108 0.55 -10.62 19.25
N ALA A 109 1.58 -10.24 18.49
CA ALA A 109 2.64 -11.20 18.22
C ALA A 109 3.31 -11.50 19.57
N PRO A 110 3.21 -12.70 20.14
CA PRO A 110 3.86 -12.99 21.41
C PRO A 110 5.35 -12.77 21.22
N CYS A 111 5.92 -11.85 22.00
CA CYS A 111 7.37 -11.72 22.09
C CYS A 111 7.95 -13.09 22.47
N GLY A 112 8.55 -13.78 21.51
CA GLY A 112 9.16 -15.10 21.71
C GLY A 112 8.45 -16.30 21.07
N GLY A 113 7.45 -16.10 20.20
CA GLY A 113 6.99 -17.18 19.33
C GLY A 113 8.09 -17.61 18.35
N LYS A 114 8.66 -18.81 18.51
CA LYS A 114 9.40 -19.45 17.42
C LYS A 114 8.38 -19.77 16.33
N GLU A 115 8.34 -19.00 15.25
CA GLU A 115 7.68 -19.46 14.03
C GLU A 115 8.47 -20.68 13.52
N THR A 116 7.97 -21.87 13.85
CA THR A 116 8.42 -23.09 13.20
C THR A 116 7.76 -23.15 11.83
N SER A 117 8.48 -22.72 10.80
CA SER A 117 8.15 -23.11 9.43
C SER A 117 8.26 -24.64 9.33
N GLU A 118 7.28 -25.28 8.68
CA GLU A 118 7.23 -26.73 8.42
C GLU A 118 8.45 -27.26 7.62
N ASP A 119 9.35 -26.36 7.21
CA ASP A 119 10.48 -26.60 6.32
C ASP A 119 11.82 -26.67 7.11
N GLY A 120 11.79 -26.57 8.44
CA GLY A 120 12.96 -26.76 9.30
C GLY A 120 14.08 -25.72 9.15
N ARG A 121 13.86 -24.63 8.41
CA ARG A 121 14.84 -23.55 8.22
C ARG A 121 14.41 -22.31 9.00
N ALA A 122 15.14 -22.00 10.08
CA ALA A 122 14.93 -20.78 10.86
C ALA A 122 15.11 -19.55 9.97
N ARG A 123 14.06 -18.72 9.83
CA ARG A 123 14.18 -17.38 9.25
C ARG A 123 14.48 -16.40 10.37
N SER A 124 15.47 -15.54 10.18
CA SER A 124 15.76 -14.45 11.10
C SER A 124 14.54 -13.51 11.17
N PRO A 125 14.14 -13.05 12.36
CA PRO A 125 13.05 -12.08 12.47
C PRO A 125 13.44 -10.75 11.79
N PRO A 126 12.48 -9.98 11.24
CA PRO A 126 12.75 -8.63 10.77
C PRO A 126 13.21 -7.75 11.95
N THR A 127 14.35 -7.09 11.77
CA THR A 127 15.16 -6.40 12.80
C THR A 127 14.52 -5.12 13.39
N THR A 128 13.20 -4.96 13.44
CA THR A 128 12.60 -3.66 13.82
C THR A 128 11.46 -3.71 14.84
N LEU A 129 11.29 -4.81 15.58
CA LEU A 129 10.48 -4.81 16.78
C LEU A 129 11.38 -5.05 18.00
N SER A 130 11.86 -3.97 18.63
CA SER A 130 12.36 -4.07 19.99
C SER A 130 11.16 -4.32 20.91
N CYS A 131 10.91 -5.57 21.29
CA CYS A 131 9.95 -5.89 22.34
C CYS A 131 10.33 -5.12 23.61
N ASN A 132 9.42 -4.29 24.11
CA ASN A 132 9.64 -3.55 25.34
C ASN A 132 9.22 -4.46 26.52
N PRO A 133 10.08 -4.70 27.52
CA PRO A 133 9.77 -5.60 28.65
C PRO A 133 8.53 -5.17 29.47
N SER A 134 8.08 -3.92 29.33
CA SER A 134 6.88 -3.38 29.97
C SER A 134 5.56 -3.91 29.38
N ASP A 135 5.57 -4.50 28.17
CA ASP A 135 4.36 -4.94 27.48
C ASP A 135 3.72 -6.20 28.09
N ASN A 136 4.34 -6.78 29.13
CA ASN A 136 3.87 -7.97 29.83
C ASN A 136 3.34 -7.74 31.24
N GLN A 137 3.18 -6.49 31.66
CA GLN A 137 2.76 -6.17 33.02
C GLN A 137 1.43 -5.43 33.02
N GLU A 138 0.34 -6.19 32.86
CA GLU A 138 -0.92 -6.05 33.60
C GLU A 138 -1.98 -7.03 33.05
N ARG A 139 -2.07 -8.20 33.69
CA ARG A 139 -3.30 -9.01 33.83
C ARG A 139 -3.09 -10.07 34.93
N ILE A 140 -3.23 -9.62 36.19
CA ILE A 140 -4.01 -10.14 37.34
C ILE A 140 -3.80 -9.12 38.46
#